data_AF-A0A1F8VUH2-F1
#
_entry.id   AF-A0A1F8VUH2-F1
#
_cell.length_a   1.000
_cell.length_b   1.000
_cell.length_c   1.000
_cell.angle_alpha   90.00
_cell.angle_beta   90.00
_cell.angle_gamma   90.00
#
_symmetry.space_group_name_H-M   'P 1'
#
loop_
_entity.id
_entity.type
_entity.pdbx_description
1 polymer ?
#
loop_
_entity_poly.entity_id
_entity_poly.type
_entity_poly.pdbx_seq_one_letter_code
_entity_poly.pdbx_strand_id
1 'polypeptide(L)'
;MSAPTIILSAPQGWGKTRQKAALQVEFKCRHVIDDWHPSLGTCPGALHLTSMHPGDLEDFGIAPEDIHRRGWPCARDMHRPQRAQAGNIYTPLLSLLLSIFAAVLLGLLLASSFHLDTFTISDHSTEVAVAQDLEDAQRGEQQRQRLNVMARAICGNAEWEELGSGAIQCNPRHGLKPYAVRLAGAQP
;
A
#
# COMPACT_ATOMS: atom_id res chain seq x y z
N MET A 1 -7.73 31.29 29.10
CA MET A 1 -7.75 29.82 29.10
C MET A 1 -6.32 29.34 28.93
N SER A 2 -5.81 28.49 29.84
CA SER A 2 -4.46 27.92 29.70
C SER A 2 -4.47 26.92 28.54
N ALA A 3 -3.46 26.94 27.68
CA ALA A 3 -3.35 25.99 26.58
C ALA A 3 -3.08 24.57 27.14
N PRO A 4 -3.71 23.52 26.59
CA PRO A 4 -3.52 22.16 27.06
C PRO A 4 -2.12 21.64 26.70
N THR A 5 -1.59 20.77 27.56
CA THR A 5 -0.36 20.00 27.30
C THR A 5 -0.77 18.63 26.82
N ILE A 6 -0.34 18.24 25.62
CA ILE A 6 -0.73 16.97 25.00
C ILE A 6 0.52 16.19 24.62
N ILE A 7 0.52 14.88 24.89
CA ILE A 7 1.53 13.95 24.41
C ILE A 7 0.89 13.10 23.31
N LEU A 8 1.32 13.29 22.06
CA LEU A 8 0.84 12.50 20.94
C LEU A 8 1.85 11.41 20.59
N SER A 9 1.42 10.17 20.77
CA SER A 9 2.18 8.98 20.39
C SER A 9 1.60 8.37 19.11
N ALA A 10 2.44 8.21 18.09
CA ALA A 10 2.10 7.46 16.88
C ALA A 10 3.33 6.72 16.34
N PRO A 11 3.20 5.72 15.46
CA PRO A 11 4.35 5.05 14.84
C PRO A 11 5.23 6.00 14.01
N GLN A 12 6.47 5.59 13.77
CA GLN A 12 7.34 6.25 12.79
C GLN A 12 6.71 6.17 11.39
N GLY A 13 6.87 7.22 10.59
CA GLY A 13 6.28 7.28 9.23
C GLY A 13 4.80 7.65 9.17
N TRP A 14 4.09 7.78 10.31
CA TRP A 14 2.68 8.20 10.35
C TRP A 14 2.42 9.65 9.89
N GLY A 15 3.48 10.43 9.64
CA GLY A 15 3.36 11.81 9.14
C GLY A 15 3.21 12.88 10.23
N LYS A 16 3.49 12.56 11.51
CA LYS A 16 3.45 13.50 12.64
C LYS A 16 4.17 14.83 12.33
N THR A 17 5.41 14.73 11.85
CA THR A 17 6.25 15.89 11.50
C THR A 17 5.68 16.69 10.32
N ARG A 18 5.08 16.02 9.32
CA ARG A 18 4.45 16.67 8.16
C ARG A 18 3.16 17.39 8.54
N GLN A 19 2.44 16.88 9.54
CA GLN A 19 1.15 17.41 9.99
C GLN A 19 1.24 18.30 11.25
N LYS A 20 2.44 18.67 11.71
CA LYS A 20 2.63 19.39 12.97
C LYS A 20 1.78 20.66 13.13
N ALA A 21 1.65 21.46 12.07
CA ALA A 21 0.85 22.68 12.09
C ALA A 21 -0.65 22.39 12.23
N ALA A 22 -1.14 21.35 11.55
CA ALA A 22 -2.53 20.92 11.65
C ALA A 22 -2.84 20.35 13.04
N LEU A 23 -1.95 19.51 13.59
CA LEU A 23 -2.08 18.95 14.93
C LEU A 23 -2.02 20.04 16.01
N GLN A 24 -1.14 21.03 15.85
CA GLN A 24 -1.07 22.17 16.77
C GLN A 24 -2.40 22.92 16.85
N VAL A 25 -3.04 23.18 15.71
CA VAL A 25 -4.34 23.85 15.62
C VAL A 25 -5.44 22.95 16.20
N GLU A 26 -5.43 21.66 15.87
CA GLU A 26 -6.39 20.67 16.35
C GLU A 26 -6.41 20.59 17.88
N PHE A 27 -5.24 20.47 18.50
CA PHE A 27 -5.10 20.36 19.96
C PHE A 27 -5.02 21.72 20.67
N LYS A 28 -5.06 22.84 19.92
CA LYS A 28 -4.99 24.21 20.46
C LYS A 28 -3.74 24.46 21.33
N CYS A 29 -2.62 23.85 20.98
CA CYS A 29 -1.35 24.00 21.69
C CYS A 29 -0.56 25.23 21.19
N ARG A 30 0.30 25.81 22.04
CA ARG A 30 1.08 27.01 21.72
C ARG A 30 2.31 26.73 20.85
N HIS A 31 2.91 25.55 21.01
CA HIS A 31 4.09 25.13 20.27
C HIS A 31 4.12 23.60 20.17
N VAL A 32 4.91 23.10 19.22
CA VAL A 32 5.10 21.67 18.98
C VAL A 32 6.55 21.31 19.29
N ILE A 33 6.74 20.24 20.04
CA ILE A 33 8.05 19.64 20.31
C ILE A 33 8.11 18.34 19.50
N ASP A 34 8.88 18.38 18.42
CA ASP A 34 9.19 17.21 17.58
C ASP A 34 10.14 16.27 18.35
N ASP A 35 10.06 14.97 18.07
CA ASP A 35 10.93 13.90 18.62
C ASP A 35 11.09 13.93 20.16
N TRP A 36 9.98 14.15 20.86
CA TRP A 36 9.94 14.23 22.30
C TRP A 36 10.17 12.86 22.99
N HIS A 37 10.89 12.90 24.12
CA HIS A 37 11.19 11.76 24.98
C HIS A 37 10.88 12.09 26.46
N PRO A 38 10.35 11.14 27.26
CA PRO A 38 9.98 11.37 28.66
C PRO A 38 11.07 11.97 29.55
N SER A 39 12.34 11.61 29.30
CA SER A 39 13.48 12.14 30.06
C SER A 39 13.72 13.65 29.88
N LEU A 40 13.13 14.27 28.86
CA LEU A 40 13.25 15.71 28.60
C LEU A 40 12.22 16.53 29.40
N GLY A 41 11.26 15.87 30.06
CA GLY A 41 10.16 16.52 30.76
C GLY A 41 9.11 17.10 29.80
N THR A 42 8.00 17.58 30.36
CA THR A 42 6.89 18.17 29.58
C THR A 42 6.86 19.69 29.70
N CYS A 43 6.60 20.37 28.59
CA CYS A 43 6.42 21.82 28.53
C CYS A 43 4.92 22.21 28.59
N PRO A 44 4.50 23.09 29.52
CA PRO A 44 3.10 23.48 29.65
C PRO A 44 2.51 24.18 28.41
N GLY A 45 1.44 23.62 27.86
CA GLY A 45 0.78 24.13 26.67
C GLY A 45 1.45 23.72 25.35
N ALA A 46 2.36 22.76 25.39
CA ALA A 46 3.03 22.19 24.22
C ALA A 46 2.35 20.91 23.74
N LEU A 47 2.46 20.67 22.43
CA LEU A 47 2.17 19.37 21.81
C LEU A 47 3.48 18.61 21.67
N HIS A 48 3.64 17.51 22.41
CA HIS A 48 4.82 16.65 22.37
C HIS A 48 4.57 15.51 21.38
N LEU A 49 5.40 15.42 20.33
CA LEU A 49 5.28 14.37 19.33
C LEU A 49 6.31 13.28 19.62
N THR A 50 5.86 12.05 19.83
CA THR A 50 6.75 10.91 20.07
C THR A 50 6.44 9.73 19.18
N SER A 51 7.47 8.92 18.92
CA SER A 51 7.34 7.63 18.25
C SER A 51 7.40 6.44 19.21
N MET A 52 7.50 6.70 20.52
CA MET A 52 7.47 5.65 21.54
C MET A 52 6.08 5.02 21.62
N HIS A 53 6.03 3.71 21.81
CA HIS A 53 4.78 3.00 21.99
C HIS A 53 4.10 3.48 23.30
N PRO A 54 2.76 3.61 23.36
CA PRO A 54 2.09 4.07 24.56
C PRO A 54 2.38 3.21 25.80
N GLY A 55 2.58 1.90 25.62
CA GLY A 55 3.00 1.00 26.70
C GLY A 55 4.40 1.34 27.25
N ASP A 56 5.33 1.76 26.39
CA ASP A 56 6.66 2.16 26.85
C ASP A 56 6.57 3.46 27.68
N LEU A 57 5.65 4.36 27.33
CA LEU A 57 5.43 5.61 28.07
C LEU A 57 4.81 5.38 29.46
N GLU A 58 4.00 4.34 29.60
CA GLU A 58 3.45 3.90 30.90
C GLU A 58 4.58 3.45 31.85
N ASP A 59 5.63 2.80 31.33
CA ASP A 59 6.81 2.43 32.12
C ASP A 59 7.59 3.65 32.66
N PHE A 60 7.46 4.81 31.99
CA PHE A 60 8.00 6.09 32.48
C PHE A 60 7.06 6.83 33.45
N GLY A 61 5.96 6.22 33.85
CA GLY A 61 5.00 6.79 34.79
C GLY A 61 4.08 7.84 34.17
N ILE A 62 3.93 7.85 32.84
CA ILE A 62 2.98 8.72 32.16
C ILE A 62 1.62 8.04 32.15
N ALA A 63 0.61 8.73 32.67
CA ALA A 63 -0.72 8.18 32.78
C ALA A 63 -1.33 7.94 31.37
N PRO A 64 -2.01 6.81 31.12
CA PRO A 64 -2.62 6.51 29.83
C PRO A 64 -3.55 7.60 29.28
N GLU A 65 -4.23 8.31 30.17
CA GLU A 65 -5.13 9.43 29.88
C GLU A 65 -4.43 10.67 29.31
N ASP A 66 -3.14 10.85 29.61
CA ASP A 66 -2.34 11.98 29.13
C ASP A 66 -1.74 11.70 27.72
N ILE A 67 -1.90 10.47 27.22
CA ILE A 67 -1.32 10.00 25.96
C ILE A 67 -2.40 9.94 24.87
N HIS A 68 -2.31 10.84 23.90
CA HIS A 68 -3.13 10.80 22.69
C HIS A 68 -2.57 9.78 21.69
N ARG A 69 -3.15 8.59 21.63
CA ARG A 69 -2.72 7.48 20.76
C ARG A 69 -3.31 7.63 19.35
N ARG A 70 -2.46 7.62 18.31
CA ARG A 70 -2.92 7.54 16.90
C ARG A 70 -2.09 6.54 16.10
N GLY A 71 -2.74 5.81 15.19
CA GLY A 71 -2.06 4.97 14.19
C GLY A 71 -1.38 3.71 14.72
N TRP A 72 -1.40 3.46 16.04
CA TRP A 72 -0.95 2.19 16.60
C TRP A 72 -1.97 1.10 16.27
N PRO A 73 -1.50 -0.08 15.79
CA PRO A 73 -2.40 -1.22 15.59
C PRO A 73 -2.97 -1.67 16.95
N CYS A 74 -4.20 -2.18 16.94
CA CYS A 74 -4.82 -2.73 18.15
C CYS A 74 -3.93 -3.85 18.73
N ALA A 75 -3.89 -4.01 20.05
CA ALA A 75 -2.96 -4.90 20.75
C ALA A 75 -2.93 -6.36 20.24
N ARG A 76 -3.99 -6.82 19.55
CA ARG A 76 -4.07 -8.14 18.93
C ARG A 76 -3.13 -8.33 17.72
N ASP A 77 -2.68 -7.24 17.09
CA ASP A 77 -1.85 -7.26 15.87
C ASP A 77 -0.34 -7.06 16.16
N MET A 78 0.06 -6.86 17.42
CA MET A 78 1.45 -6.55 17.82
C MET A 78 2.41 -7.75 17.83
N HIS A 79 1.96 -8.99 17.58
CA HIS A 79 2.85 -10.15 17.49
C HIS A 79 3.71 -10.22 16.22
N ARG A 80 3.62 -9.24 15.33
CA ARG A 80 4.54 -9.12 14.20
C ARG A 80 5.64 -8.11 14.54
N PRO A 81 6.92 -8.52 14.67
CA PRO A 81 7.99 -7.58 14.96
C PRO A 81 8.05 -6.51 13.86
N GLN A 82 7.85 -5.25 14.24
CA GLN A 82 8.07 -4.11 13.37
C GLN A 82 9.56 -4.06 13.03
N ARG A 83 9.90 -4.33 11.77
CA ARG A 83 11.23 -3.98 11.25
C ARG A 83 11.36 -2.47 11.36
N ALA A 84 12.22 -2.00 12.25
CA ALA A 84 12.70 -0.64 12.28
C ALA A 84 13.22 -0.28 10.89
N GLN A 85 12.50 0.59 10.18
CA GLN A 85 13.02 1.24 8.99
C GLN A 85 14.05 2.27 9.47
N ALA A 86 15.30 1.82 9.58
CA ALA A 86 16.44 2.71 9.63
C ALA A 86 16.43 3.55 8.33
N GLY A 87 15.93 4.78 8.45
CA GLY A 87 15.98 5.77 7.37
C GLY A 87 17.44 6.01 7.03
N ASN A 88 17.87 5.46 5.90
CA ASN A 88 19.24 5.58 5.43
C ASN A 88 19.44 7.01 4.90
N ILE A 89 20.14 7.86 5.66
CA ILE A 89 20.35 9.30 5.39
C ILE A 89 21.20 9.55 4.12
N TYR A 90 21.79 8.51 3.53
CA TYR A 90 22.53 8.62 2.25
C TYR A 90 21.63 8.70 1.00
N THR A 91 20.31 8.60 1.15
CA THR A 91 19.37 8.54 0.02
C THR A 91 19.13 9.84 -0.77
N PRO A 92 19.17 11.08 -0.22
CA PRO A 92 18.79 12.23 -1.04
C PRO A 92 19.84 12.58 -2.10
N LEU A 93 21.13 12.39 -1.81
CA LEU A 93 22.23 12.64 -2.75
C LEU A 93 22.28 11.59 -3.88
N LEU A 94 22.07 10.31 -3.54
CA LEU A 94 21.99 9.24 -4.51
C LEU A 94 20.78 9.45 -5.45
N SER A 95 19.61 9.81 -4.91
CA SER A 95 18.41 10.08 -5.72
C SER A 95 18.60 11.26 -6.68
N LEU A 96 19.27 12.33 -6.24
CA LEU A 96 19.53 13.50 -7.09
C LEU A 96 20.50 13.16 -8.22
N LEU A 97 21.59 12.45 -7.92
CA LEU A 97 22.51 11.95 -8.93
C LEU A 97 21.82 11.00 -9.92
N LEU A 98 21.00 10.07 -9.44
CA LEU A 98 20.27 9.13 -10.29
C LEU A 98 19.29 9.86 -11.23
N SER A 99 18.63 10.91 -10.75
CA SER A 99 17.72 11.72 -11.57
C SER A 99 18.44 12.51 -12.66
N ILE A 100 19.64 13.05 -12.37
CA ILE A 100 20.46 13.74 -13.37
C ILE A 100 20.96 12.74 -14.42
N PHE A 101 21.47 11.58 -13.99
CA PHE A 101 21.90 10.53 -14.90
C PHE A 101 20.74 10.06 -15.80
N ALA A 102 19.55 9.85 -15.23
CA ALA A 102 18.37 9.46 -15.99
C ALA A 102 17.95 10.54 -17.01
N ALA A 103 17.99 11.83 -16.62
CA ALA A 103 17.67 12.93 -17.52
C ALA A 103 18.67 13.06 -18.67
N VAL A 104 19.98 12.88 -18.39
CA VAL A 104 21.02 12.88 -19.42
C VAL A 104 20.85 11.68 -20.36
N LEU A 105 20.60 10.48 -19.84
CA LEU A 105 20.32 9.28 -20.64
C LEU A 105 19.09 9.47 -21.53
N LEU A 106 18.00 10.00 -20.97
CA LEU A 106 16.78 10.28 -21.72
C LEU A 106 17.01 11.34 -22.81
N GLY A 107 17.77 12.39 -22.50
CA GLY A 107 18.16 13.42 -23.47
C GLY A 107 19.03 12.85 -24.59
N LEU A 108 19.97 11.94 -24.27
CA LEU A 108 20.80 11.26 -25.26
C LEU A 108 19.98 10.32 -26.14
N LEU A 109 19.04 9.58 -25.55
CA LEU A 109 18.12 8.71 -26.27
C LEU A 109 17.24 9.53 -27.23
N LEU A 110 16.60 10.59 -26.74
CA LEU A 110 15.79 11.48 -27.57
C LEU A 110 16.62 12.12 -28.69
N ALA A 111 17.82 12.61 -28.40
CA ALA A 111 18.72 13.17 -29.41
C ALA A 111 19.15 12.13 -30.47
N SER A 112 19.37 10.88 -30.06
CA SER A 112 19.64 9.77 -30.98
C SER A 112 18.41 9.39 -31.81
N SER A 113 17.20 9.47 -31.25
CA SER A 113 15.94 9.23 -31.97
C SER A 113 15.74 10.25 -33.08
N PHE A 114 15.94 11.55 -32.81
CA PHE A 114 15.83 12.58 -33.84
C PHE A 114 16.87 12.43 -34.97
N HIS A 115 18.01 11.79 -34.70
CA HIS A 115 19.01 11.49 -35.74
C HIS A 115 18.66 10.25 -36.56
N LEU A 116 17.90 9.31 -36.00
CA LEU A 116 17.50 8.05 -36.65
C LEU A 116 16.14 8.16 -37.37
N ASP A 117 15.28 9.11 -36.97
CA ASP A 117 13.94 9.31 -37.56
C ASP A 117 13.94 9.83 -39.00
N THR A 118 15.10 10.20 -39.55
CA THR A 118 15.23 10.47 -40.99
C THR A 118 15.38 9.22 -41.87
N PHE A 119 15.47 8.00 -41.32
CA PHE A 119 15.76 6.79 -42.13
C PHE A 119 14.85 5.57 -41.94
N THR A 120 13.85 5.56 -41.05
CA THR A 120 13.03 4.33 -40.86
C THR A 120 11.53 4.60 -40.85
N ILE A 121 10.98 4.88 -42.03
CA ILE A 121 9.58 4.58 -42.36
C ILE A 121 9.60 3.24 -43.12
N SER A 122 9.50 2.11 -42.41
CA SER A 122 8.93 0.84 -42.90
C SER A 122 9.01 -0.21 -41.79
N ASP A 123 7.90 -0.92 -41.54
CA ASP A 123 7.82 -2.25 -40.87
C ASP A 123 7.43 -2.37 -39.37
N HIS A 124 6.50 -1.56 -38.86
CA HIS A 124 5.90 -1.79 -37.51
C HIS A 124 4.76 -2.83 -37.46
N SER A 125 4.43 -3.52 -38.55
CA SER A 125 3.31 -4.48 -38.57
C SER A 125 3.59 -5.81 -37.85
N THR A 126 4.85 -6.20 -37.68
CA THR A 126 5.22 -7.46 -37.00
C THR A 126 5.29 -7.29 -35.49
N GLU A 127 5.71 -6.13 -34.99
CA GLU A 127 5.81 -5.83 -33.56
C GLU A 127 4.42 -5.69 -32.90
N VAL A 128 3.47 -5.05 -33.59
CA VAL A 128 2.08 -4.91 -33.09
C VAL A 128 1.36 -6.26 -33.01
N ALA A 129 1.61 -7.16 -33.97
CA ALA A 129 1.02 -8.49 -33.95
C ALA A 129 1.51 -9.33 -32.75
N VAL A 130 2.80 -9.21 -32.39
CA VAL A 130 3.37 -9.90 -31.22
C VAL A 130 2.84 -9.30 -29.92
N ALA A 131 2.68 -7.98 -29.85
CA ALA A 131 2.09 -7.33 -28.68
C ALA A 131 0.63 -7.75 -28.47
N GLN A 132 -0.16 -7.85 -29.55
CA GLN A 132 -1.55 -8.28 -29.48
C GLN A 132 -1.70 -9.74 -29.04
N ASP A 133 -0.85 -10.64 -29.53
CA ASP A 133 -0.88 -12.07 -29.14
C ASP A 133 -0.58 -12.26 -27.64
N LEU A 134 0.36 -11.49 -27.09
CA LEU A 134 0.67 -11.50 -25.67
C LEU A 134 -0.49 -10.95 -24.81
N GLU A 135 -1.16 -9.89 -25.26
CA GLU A 135 -2.32 -9.35 -24.56
C GLU A 135 -3.52 -10.28 -24.60
N ASP A 136 -3.77 -10.94 -25.74
CA ASP A 136 -4.85 -11.92 -25.90
C ASP A 136 -4.60 -13.15 -25.00
N ALA A 137 -3.35 -13.62 -24.93
CA ALA A 137 -2.95 -14.69 -24.01
C ALA A 137 -3.18 -14.30 -22.54
N GLN A 138 -2.77 -13.09 -22.14
CA GLN A 138 -2.98 -12.61 -20.76
C GLN A 138 -4.46 -12.43 -20.41
N ARG A 139 -5.27 -11.90 -21.34
CA ARG A 139 -6.72 -11.77 -21.15
C ARG A 139 -7.38 -13.14 -20.97
N GLY A 140 -6.95 -14.15 -21.73
CA GLY A 140 -7.42 -15.53 -21.58
C GLY A 140 -7.11 -16.14 -20.21
N GLU A 141 -5.89 -15.93 -19.70
CA GLU A 141 -5.50 -16.41 -18.36
C GLU A 141 -6.27 -15.71 -17.24
N GLN A 142 -6.45 -14.39 -17.33
CA GLN A 142 -7.22 -13.63 -16.34
C GLN A 142 -8.68 -14.09 -16.27
N GLN A 143 -9.28 -14.38 -17.42
CA GLN A 143 -10.66 -14.90 -17.46
C GLN A 143 -10.76 -16.27 -16.79
N ARG A 144 -9.81 -17.18 -17.03
CA ARG A 144 -9.75 -18.48 -16.34
C ARG A 144 -9.57 -18.34 -14.84
N GLN A 145 -8.71 -17.44 -14.38
CA GLN A 145 -8.54 -17.20 -12.94
C GLN A 145 -9.83 -16.69 -12.29
N ARG A 146 -10.54 -15.76 -12.93
CA ARG A 146 -11.84 -15.26 -12.44
C ARG A 146 -12.87 -16.38 -12.35
N LEU A 147 -12.97 -17.23 -13.38
CA LEU A 147 -13.86 -18.39 -13.37
C LEU A 147 -13.51 -19.35 -12.22
N ASN A 148 -12.23 -19.66 -12.02
CA ASN A 148 -11.77 -20.53 -10.93
C ASN A 148 -12.15 -19.99 -9.54
N VAL A 149 -12.03 -18.67 -9.32
CA VAL A 149 -12.39 -18.03 -8.05
C VAL A 149 -13.90 -18.09 -7.84
N MET A 150 -14.71 -17.78 -8.86
CA MET A 150 -16.16 -17.83 -8.79
C MET A 150 -16.66 -19.27 -8.56
N ALA A 151 -16.10 -20.24 -9.27
CA ALA A 151 -16.45 -21.65 -9.13
C ALA A 151 -16.18 -22.16 -7.71
N ARG A 152 -15.03 -21.80 -7.12
CA ARG A 152 -14.73 -22.12 -5.70
C ARG A 152 -15.68 -21.44 -4.73
N ALA A 153 -16.10 -20.21 -4.99
CA ALA A 153 -17.07 -19.52 -4.14
C ALA A 153 -18.46 -20.18 -4.17
N ILE A 154 -18.87 -20.72 -5.32
CA ILE A 154 -20.17 -21.37 -5.50
C ILE A 154 -20.15 -22.83 -5.04
N CYS A 155 -19.19 -23.62 -5.54
CA CYS A 155 -19.10 -25.06 -5.31
C CYS A 155 -18.35 -25.42 -4.02
N GLY A 156 -17.67 -24.47 -3.37
CA GLY A 156 -16.86 -24.71 -2.18
C GLY A 156 -15.72 -25.70 -2.46
N ASN A 157 -15.67 -26.78 -1.67
CA ASN A 157 -14.68 -27.86 -1.81
C ASN A 157 -15.10 -28.97 -2.79
N ALA A 158 -16.23 -28.82 -3.49
CA ALA A 158 -16.65 -29.77 -4.50
C ALA A 158 -15.81 -29.63 -5.78
N GLU A 159 -15.64 -30.73 -6.49
CA GLU A 159 -15.11 -30.71 -7.85
C GLU A 159 -16.11 -30.00 -8.76
N TRP A 160 -15.64 -29.28 -9.78
CA TRP A 160 -16.54 -28.56 -10.67
C TRP A 160 -16.07 -28.63 -12.12
N GLU A 161 -17.03 -28.56 -13.03
CA GLU A 161 -16.82 -28.61 -14.47
C GLU A 161 -17.63 -27.49 -15.15
N GLU A 162 -17.06 -26.87 -16.18
CA GLU A 162 -17.75 -25.89 -17.00
C GLU A 162 -18.60 -26.60 -18.05
N LEU A 163 -19.93 -26.43 -17.99
CA LEU A 163 -20.80 -26.81 -19.09
C LEU A 163 -20.72 -25.73 -20.16
N GLY A 164 -20.60 -26.13 -21.43
CA GLY A 164 -20.52 -25.23 -22.60
C GLY A 164 -21.73 -24.30 -22.84
N SER A 165 -22.67 -24.21 -21.90
CA SER A 165 -23.75 -23.23 -21.85
C SER A 165 -23.46 -22.05 -20.89
N GLY A 166 -22.21 -21.89 -20.43
CA GLY A 166 -21.83 -20.88 -19.45
C GLY A 166 -22.33 -21.17 -18.02
N ALA A 167 -22.66 -22.44 -17.76
CA ALA A 167 -23.08 -22.93 -16.45
C ALA A 167 -21.96 -23.78 -15.84
N ILE A 168 -21.85 -23.79 -14.52
CA ILE A 168 -20.89 -24.62 -13.80
C ILE A 168 -21.65 -25.76 -13.11
N GLN A 169 -21.18 -27.00 -13.27
CA GLN A 169 -21.67 -28.16 -12.53
C GLN A 169 -20.78 -28.37 -11.32
N CYS A 170 -21.36 -28.39 -10.13
CA CYS A 170 -20.66 -28.78 -8.91
C CYS A 170 -20.92 -30.27 -8.63
N ASN A 171 -19.86 -31.06 -8.46
CA ASN A 171 -19.89 -32.48 -8.14
C ASN A 171 -19.36 -32.75 -6.71
N PRO A 172 -20.25 -32.89 -5.71
CA PRO A 172 -19.85 -33.10 -4.32
C PRO A 172 -19.44 -34.56 -4.04
N ARG A 173 -18.42 -34.77 -3.19
CA ARG A 173 -17.88 -36.12 -2.87
C ARG A 173 -18.79 -37.00 -1.99
N HIS A 174 -19.74 -36.42 -1.25
CA HIS A 174 -20.46 -37.12 -0.15
C HIS A 174 -21.89 -37.57 -0.52
N GLY A 175 -22.09 -38.25 -1.65
CA GLY A 175 -23.38 -38.84 -2.02
C GLY A 175 -24.52 -37.83 -2.27
N LEU A 176 -24.20 -36.54 -2.28
CA LEU A 176 -25.11 -35.46 -2.66
C LEU A 176 -25.25 -35.44 -4.18
N LYS A 177 -26.43 -35.06 -4.68
CA LYS A 177 -26.66 -34.95 -6.12
C LYS A 177 -25.87 -33.76 -6.69
N PRO A 178 -25.24 -33.91 -7.87
CA PRO A 178 -24.62 -32.78 -8.55
C PRO A 178 -25.69 -31.73 -8.88
N TYR A 179 -25.30 -30.46 -8.81
CA TYR A 179 -26.17 -29.34 -9.15
C TYR A 179 -25.44 -28.38 -10.08
N ALA A 180 -26.18 -27.76 -10.99
CA ALA A 180 -25.63 -26.79 -11.94
C ALA A 180 -26.11 -25.37 -11.59
N VAL A 181 -25.19 -24.42 -11.66
CA VAL A 181 -25.45 -23.00 -11.42
C VAL A 181 -25.11 -22.21 -12.67
N ARG A 182 -26.03 -21.37 -13.15
CA ARG A 182 -25.78 -20.43 -14.23
C ARG A 182 -25.10 -19.17 -13.67
N LEU A 183 -24.00 -18.76 -14.29
CA LEU A 183 -23.32 -17.52 -13.94
C LEU A 183 -24.11 -16.33 -14.50
N ALA A 184 -24.46 -15.36 -13.66
CA ALA A 184 -25.09 -14.12 -14.11
C ALA A 184 -24.07 -13.32 -14.95
N GLY A 185 -24.34 -13.20 -16.26
CA GLY A 185 -23.46 -12.53 -17.22
C GLY A 185 -22.90 -13.42 -18.33
N ALA A 186 -23.15 -14.73 -18.31
CA ALA A 186 -22.91 -15.60 -19.45
C ALA A 186 -24.04 -15.42 -20.49
N GLN A 187 -23.89 -14.44 -21.39
CA GLN A 187 -24.65 -14.44 -22.64
C GLN A 187 -23.98 -15.40 -23.63
N PRO A 188 -24.77 -16.13 -24.44
CA PRO A 188 -24.24 -17.08 -25.41
C PRO A 188 -23.37 -16.41 -26.48
#